data_AF-A0A5B1BHW1-F1
#
_entry.id   AF-A0A5B1BHW1-F1
#
_cell.length_a   1.000
_cell.length_b   1.000
_cell.length_c   1.000
_cell.angle_alpha   90.00
_cell.angle_beta   90.00
_cell.angle_gamma   90.00
#
_symmetry.space_group_name_H-M   'P 1'
#
loop_
_entity.id
_entity.type
_entity.pdbx_description
1 polymer ?
#
loop_
_entity_poly.entity_id
_entity_poly.type
_entity_poly.pdbx_seq_one_letter_code
_entity_poly.pdbx_strand_id
1 'polypeptide(L)'
;MLKGKKVLYVLVPMVACIWGAIIFQVVDAFSEDDAIVSDITTVSFSTIETKEREKFSMSTIDRDPFLGTIYRPKKTATKNPKAPIKKQETIWPSITYKGLVSAQNNTKAIFLVEINGTDQLMKKNESFSEVKFIEGTPSYIRLRYKGKTKQFEILN
;
A
#
# COMPACT_ATOMS: atom_id res chain seq x y z
N MET A 1 -25.28 30.48 -58.42
CA MET A 1 -26.03 29.44 -57.65
C MET A 1 -25.15 28.21 -57.52
N LEU A 2 -24.81 27.84 -56.28
CA LEU A 2 -23.65 26.99 -55.94
C LEU A 2 -23.80 25.51 -56.39
N LYS A 3 -23.27 25.21 -57.57
CA LYS A 3 -23.11 23.84 -58.10
C LYS A 3 -21.84 23.23 -57.46
N GLY A 4 -22.00 22.39 -56.44
CA GLY A 4 -20.90 21.70 -55.76
C GLY A 4 -21.14 21.34 -54.29
N LYS A 5 -22.14 21.93 -53.62
CA LYS A 5 -22.40 21.67 -52.18
C LYS A 5 -23.15 20.36 -51.90
N LYS A 6 -23.76 19.73 -52.89
CA LYS A 6 -24.59 18.51 -52.70
C LYS A 6 -23.79 17.34 -52.12
N VAL A 7 -22.54 17.18 -52.57
CA VAL A 7 -21.62 16.16 -52.04
C VAL A 7 -21.29 16.45 -50.59
N LEU A 8 -21.04 17.71 -50.23
CA LEU A 8 -20.79 18.10 -48.84
C LEU A 8 -21.98 17.80 -47.92
N TYR A 9 -23.21 18.07 -48.38
CA TYR A 9 -24.43 17.77 -47.60
C TYR A 9 -24.69 16.28 -47.37
N VAL A 10 -24.15 15.40 -48.22
CA VAL A 10 -24.21 13.94 -48.03
C VAL A 10 -23.00 13.43 -47.24
N LEU A 11 -21.82 14.03 -47.47
CA LEU A 11 -20.57 13.60 -46.87
C LEU A 11 -20.52 13.91 -45.37
N VAL A 12 -21.03 15.06 -44.92
CA VAL A 12 -21.05 15.45 -43.50
C VAL A 12 -21.85 14.47 -42.62
N PRO A 13 -23.13 14.14 -42.91
CA PRO A 13 -23.87 13.19 -42.11
C PRO A 13 -23.27 11.77 -42.19
N MET A 14 -22.73 11.38 -43.35
CA MET A 14 -22.07 10.07 -43.50
C MET A 14 -20.85 9.93 -42.59
N VAL A 15 -20.00 10.96 -42.51
CA VAL A 15 -18.84 10.99 -41.61
C VAL A 15 -19.28 11.04 -40.15
N ALA A 16 -20.35 11.78 -39.82
CA ALA A 16 -20.90 11.83 -38.47
C ALA A 16 -21.40 10.46 -37.99
N CYS A 17 -22.01 9.66 -38.87
CA CYS A 17 -22.42 8.29 -38.53
C CYS A 17 -21.23 7.39 -38.19
N ILE A 18 -20.12 7.49 -38.94
CA ILE A 18 -18.92 6.70 -38.69
C ILE A 18 -18.31 7.06 -37.33
N TRP A 19 -18.17 8.36 -37.05
CA TRP A 19 -17.66 8.82 -35.75
C TRP A 19 -18.60 8.50 -34.58
N GLY A 20 -19.91 8.58 -34.80
CA GLY A 20 -20.91 8.18 -33.81
C GLY A 20 -20.79 6.71 -33.42
N ALA A 21 -20.59 5.82 -34.39
CA ALA A 21 -20.38 4.40 -34.15
C ALA A 21 -19.08 4.12 -33.38
N ILE A 22 -17.99 4.82 -33.71
CA ILE A 22 -16.71 4.70 -32.99
C ILE A 22 -16.88 5.15 -31.53
N ILE A 23 -17.53 6.29 -31.29
CA ILE A 23 -17.78 6.79 -29.92
C ILE A 23 -18.61 5.80 -29.11
N PHE A 24 -19.67 5.23 -29.72
CA PHE A 24 -20.53 4.24 -29.05
C PHE A 24 -19.72 3.00 -28.63
N GLN A 25 -18.90 2.46 -29.52
CA GLN A 25 -18.07 1.29 -29.23
C GLN A 25 -17.03 1.56 -28.14
N VAL A 26 -16.46 2.77 -28.11
CA VAL A 26 -15.49 3.17 -27.10
C VAL A 26 -16.15 3.26 -25.72
N VAL A 27 -17.31 3.90 -25.61
CA VAL A 27 -18.04 4.02 -24.32
C VAL A 27 -18.48 2.65 -23.79
N ASP A 28 -18.93 1.74 -24.68
CA ASP A 28 -19.30 0.38 -24.32
C ASP A 28 -18.09 -0.42 -23.79
N ALA A 29 -16.93 -0.31 -24.46
CA ALA A 29 -15.70 -0.97 -24.00
C ALA A 29 -15.14 -0.42 -22.68
N PHE A 30 -15.45 0.83 -22.34
CA PHE A 30 -15.11 1.43 -21.04
C PHE A 30 -16.19 1.24 -19.97
N SER A 31 -17.33 0.65 -20.34
CA SER A 31 -18.35 0.27 -19.37
C SER A 31 -17.89 -1.04 -18.74
N GLU A 32 -17.45 -0.95 -17.48
CA GLU A 32 -17.04 -2.10 -16.68
C GLU A 32 -18.26 -2.98 -16.42
N ASP A 33 -18.52 -3.96 -17.30
CA ASP A 33 -19.27 -5.14 -16.91
C ASP A 33 -18.38 -5.91 -15.95
N ASP A 34 -18.57 -5.67 -14.66
CA ASP A 34 -17.94 -6.40 -13.57
C ASP A 34 -18.05 -7.91 -13.88
N ALA A 35 -16.91 -8.51 -14.22
CA ALA A 35 -16.83 -9.94 -14.42
C ALA A 35 -17.27 -10.59 -13.11
N ILE A 36 -18.41 -11.28 -13.14
CA ILE A 36 -18.97 -11.97 -11.98
C ILE A 36 -17.99 -13.07 -11.60
N VAL A 37 -17.10 -12.77 -10.64
CA VAL A 37 -16.13 -13.72 -10.12
C VAL A 37 -16.94 -14.85 -9.47
N SER A 38 -16.88 -16.03 -10.08
CA SER A 38 -17.57 -17.22 -9.60
C SER A 38 -17.10 -17.57 -8.18
N ASP A 39 -18.07 -17.92 -7.33
CA ASP A 39 -17.97 -18.19 -5.90
C ASP A 39 -16.65 -18.86 -5.47
N ILE A 40 -15.89 -18.14 -4.65
CA ILE A 40 -14.78 -18.68 -3.88
C ILE A 40 -15.33 -19.58 -2.77
N THR A 41 -15.20 -20.90 -2.95
CA THR A 41 -15.52 -21.87 -1.90
C THR A 41 -14.60 -21.65 -0.69
N THR A 42 -15.16 -21.12 0.40
CA THR A 42 -14.46 -20.94 1.67
C THR A 42 -14.27 -22.28 2.37
N VAL A 43 -13.04 -22.79 2.37
CA VAL A 43 -12.65 -23.93 3.21
C VAL A 43 -12.48 -23.48 4.67
N SER A 44 -13.23 -24.14 5.56
CA SER A 44 -13.17 -23.92 7.01
C SER A 44 -11.98 -24.68 7.60
N PHE A 45 -11.04 -23.95 8.20
CA PHE A 45 -9.93 -24.53 8.96
C PHE A 45 -10.32 -24.62 10.43
N SER A 46 -10.30 -25.84 11.00
CA SER A 46 -10.49 -26.04 12.44
C SER A 46 -9.18 -25.74 13.19
N THR A 47 -9.29 -25.00 14.29
CA THR A 47 -8.17 -24.65 15.15
C THR A 47 -7.63 -25.90 15.85
N ILE A 48 -6.35 -26.18 15.67
CA ILE A 48 -5.65 -27.28 16.34
C ILE A 48 -5.43 -26.89 17.80
N GLU A 49 -6.06 -27.61 18.73
CA GLU A 49 -5.82 -27.45 20.17
C GLU A 49 -4.37 -27.84 20.50
N THR A 50 -3.55 -26.84 20.82
CA THR A 50 -2.16 -27.07 21.21
C THR A 50 -2.13 -27.47 22.68
N LYS A 51 -1.79 -28.74 22.96
CA LYS A 51 -1.58 -29.23 24.32
C LYS A 51 -0.47 -28.42 25.01
N GLU A 52 -0.75 -27.87 26.19
CA GLU A 52 0.21 -27.09 26.96
C GLU A 52 1.43 -27.96 27.32
N ARG A 53 2.63 -27.47 26.98
CA ARG A 53 3.88 -28.18 27.28
C ARG A 53 4.17 -28.10 28.78
N GLU A 54 4.49 -29.24 29.38
CA GLU A 54 4.91 -29.29 30.78
C GLU A 54 6.18 -28.47 31.00
N LYS A 55 6.13 -27.55 31.96
CA LYS A 55 7.25 -26.69 32.34
C LYS A 55 7.93 -27.29 33.56
N PHE A 56 9.19 -27.68 33.42
CA PHE A 56 10.02 -28.10 34.54
C PHE A 56 10.70 -26.89 35.17
N SER A 57 10.64 -26.77 36.49
CA SER A 57 11.42 -25.79 37.26
C SER A 57 12.73 -26.42 37.71
N MET A 58 13.85 -25.73 37.47
CA MET A 58 15.15 -26.14 38.00
C MET A 58 15.28 -25.64 39.43
N SER A 59 15.72 -26.54 40.32
CA SER A 59 16.13 -26.17 41.68
C SER A 59 17.42 -25.33 41.64
N THR A 60 17.53 -24.37 42.55
CA THR A 60 18.72 -23.52 42.68
C THR A 60 19.92 -24.37 43.08
N ILE A 61 20.95 -24.39 42.24
CA ILE A 61 22.21 -25.11 42.46
C ILE A 61 23.04 -24.32 43.49
N ASP A 62 23.42 -24.96 44.60
CA ASP A 62 24.11 -24.30 45.72
C ASP A 62 25.61 -24.08 45.47
N ARG A 63 26.32 -25.00 44.81
CA ARG A 63 27.78 -24.90 44.59
C ARG A 63 28.25 -25.57 43.31
N ASP A 64 29.20 -24.91 42.65
CA ASP A 64 29.93 -25.44 41.50
C ASP A 64 30.87 -26.58 41.94
N PRO A 65 30.72 -27.81 41.40
CA PRO A 65 31.52 -28.97 41.81
C PRO A 65 32.97 -28.96 41.32
N PHE A 66 33.36 -28.00 40.47
CA PHE A 66 34.74 -27.89 39.99
C PHE A 66 35.52 -26.81 40.73
N LEU A 67 34.91 -25.63 40.91
CA LEU A 67 35.57 -24.48 41.54
C LEU A 67 35.12 -24.20 42.98
N GLY A 68 34.06 -24.85 43.48
CA GLY A 68 33.54 -24.66 44.84
C GLY A 68 32.84 -23.30 45.06
N THR A 69 32.66 -22.49 44.02
CA THR A 69 32.05 -21.17 44.12
C THR A 69 30.52 -21.25 44.14
N ILE A 70 29.89 -20.35 44.88
CA ILE A 70 28.42 -20.22 44.94
C ILE A 70 27.98 -19.30 43.80
N TYR A 71 27.16 -19.82 42.88
CA TYR A 71 26.61 -19.01 41.79
C TYR A 71 25.55 -18.03 42.34
N ARG A 72 25.88 -16.73 42.32
CA ARG A 72 24.93 -15.66 42.67
C ARG A 72 24.50 -14.95 41.39
N PRO A 73 23.31 -15.26 40.82
CA PRO A 73 22.83 -14.53 39.66
C PRO A 73 22.67 -13.06 40.05
N LYS A 74 23.27 -12.17 39.24
CA LYS A 74 23.16 -10.73 39.41
C LYS A 74 21.66 -10.38 39.31
N LYS A 75 21.08 -9.80 40.37
CA LYS A 75 19.68 -9.36 40.37
C LYS A 75 19.51 -8.33 39.25
N THR A 76 19.02 -8.76 38.09
CA THR A 76 18.53 -7.84 37.07
C THR A 76 17.30 -7.20 37.65
N ALA A 77 17.37 -5.89 37.91
CA ALA A 77 16.21 -5.12 38.34
C ALA A 77 15.05 -5.44 37.39
N THR A 78 14.02 -6.08 37.91
CA THR A 78 12.79 -6.36 37.16
C THR A 78 12.20 -5.02 36.78
N LYS A 79 12.48 -4.58 35.55
CA LYS A 79 11.78 -3.45 34.97
C LYS A 79 10.33 -3.89 34.88
N ASN A 80 9.47 -3.29 35.70
CA ASN A 80 8.04 -3.52 35.59
C ASN A 80 7.65 -3.31 34.12
N PRO A 81 7.06 -4.30 33.45
CA PRO A 81 6.62 -4.12 32.09
C PRO A 81 5.58 -3.00 32.12
N LYS A 82 5.89 -1.88 31.45
CA LYS A 82 4.91 -0.82 31.25
C LYS A 82 3.72 -1.46 30.55
N ALA A 83 2.53 -1.23 31.08
CA ALA A 83 1.29 -1.71 30.47
C ALA A 83 1.30 -1.36 28.96
N PRO A 84 0.96 -2.31 28.08
CA PRO A 84 0.97 -2.06 26.65
C PRO A 84 -0.04 -0.94 26.36
N ILE A 85 0.47 0.22 25.96
CA ILE A 85 -0.36 1.30 25.45
C ILE A 85 -1.05 0.74 24.21
N LYS A 86 -2.39 0.64 24.26
CA LYS A 86 -3.23 0.20 23.15
C LYS A 86 -2.92 1.12 21.97
N LYS A 87 -2.16 0.62 20.99
CA LYS A 87 -1.82 1.39 19.79
C LYS A 87 -3.12 1.59 19.03
N GLN A 88 -3.59 2.84 18.96
CA GLN A 88 -4.72 3.18 18.10
C GLN A 88 -4.34 2.84 16.65
N GLU A 89 -5.21 2.09 15.98
CA GLU A 89 -5.06 1.81 14.56
C GLU A 89 -5.30 3.11 13.80
N THR A 90 -4.37 3.43 12.90
CA THR A 90 -4.40 4.68 12.14
C THR A 90 -4.95 4.31 10.78
N ILE A 91 -6.13 4.81 10.45
CA ILE A 91 -6.76 4.61 9.15
C ILE A 91 -5.97 5.44 8.12
N TRP A 92 -5.37 4.77 7.15
CA TRP A 92 -4.63 5.42 6.08
C TRP A 92 -5.60 5.98 5.02
N PRO A 93 -5.33 7.15 4.44
CA PRO A 93 -6.05 7.61 3.25
C PRO A 93 -5.78 6.69 2.06
N SER A 94 -6.59 6.79 1.00
CA SER A 94 -6.32 6.09 -0.25
C SER A 94 -5.06 6.68 -0.88
N ILE A 95 -4.04 5.85 -1.10
CA ILE A 95 -2.75 6.28 -1.64
C ILE A 95 -2.33 5.30 -2.73
N THR A 96 -2.06 5.85 -3.92
CA THR A 96 -1.58 5.09 -5.07
C THR A 96 -0.30 5.72 -5.61
N TYR A 97 0.76 4.92 -5.76
CA TYR A 97 2.00 5.38 -6.38
C TYR A 97 1.95 5.17 -7.89
N LYS A 98 2.00 6.27 -8.65
CA LYS A 98 1.88 6.25 -10.12
C LYS A 98 3.22 6.23 -10.85
N GLY A 99 4.31 6.64 -10.20
CA GLY A 99 5.66 6.50 -10.77
C GLY A 99 6.58 7.71 -10.58
N LEU A 100 7.74 7.65 -11.22
CA LEU A 100 8.77 8.68 -11.19
C LEU A 100 8.63 9.62 -12.40
N VAL A 101 8.57 10.93 -12.15
CA VAL A 101 8.35 11.95 -13.19
C VAL A 101 9.65 12.61 -13.65
N SER A 102 10.63 12.78 -12.75
CA SER A 102 11.92 13.38 -13.11
C SER A 102 13.05 12.80 -12.26
N ALA A 103 14.14 12.42 -12.91
CA ALA A 103 15.32 11.83 -12.29
C ALA A 103 16.57 12.66 -12.61
N GLN A 104 16.59 13.94 -12.23
CA GLN A 104 17.79 14.78 -12.47
C GLN A 104 18.93 14.47 -11.48
N ASN A 105 18.66 13.70 -10.41
CA ASN A 105 19.55 13.08 -9.41
C ASN A 105 18.67 12.67 -8.20
N ASN A 106 19.07 11.69 -7.37
CA ASN A 106 18.28 11.20 -6.22
C ASN A 106 17.79 12.31 -5.25
N THR A 107 18.46 13.47 -5.23
CA THR A 107 18.11 14.62 -4.37
C THR A 107 17.01 15.52 -4.95
N LYS A 108 16.73 15.44 -6.26
CA LYS A 108 15.70 16.24 -6.95
C LYS A 108 14.65 15.36 -7.64
N ALA A 109 14.59 14.07 -7.29
CA ALA A 109 13.61 13.16 -7.84
C ALA A 109 12.17 13.60 -7.46
N ILE A 110 11.28 13.61 -8.45
CA ILE A 110 9.86 13.96 -8.29
C ILE A 110 9.03 12.72 -8.56
N PHE A 111 8.18 12.36 -7.60
CA PHE A 111 7.32 11.19 -7.67
C PHE A 111 5.86 11.61 -7.80
N LEU A 112 5.10 10.93 -8.66
CA LEU A 112 3.67 11.13 -8.81
C LEU A 112 2.93 10.18 -7.87
N VAL A 113 2.14 10.75 -6.97
CA VAL A 113 1.37 10.03 -5.96
C VAL A 113 -0.05 10.55 -5.96
N GLU A 114 -1.02 9.65 -6.04
CA GLU A 114 -2.43 9.98 -5.86
C GLU A 114 -2.78 9.82 -4.37
N ILE A 115 -3.34 10.86 -3.76
CA ILE A 115 -3.80 10.84 -2.36
C ILE A 115 -5.27 11.26 -2.35
N ASN A 116 -6.16 10.37 -1.91
CA ASN A 116 -7.62 10.57 -1.94
C ASN A 116 -8.15 11.02 -3.32
N GLY A 117 -7.67 10.40 -4.40
CA GLY A 117 -8.09 10.72 -5.77
C GLY A 117 -7.50 12.02 -6.34
N THR A 118 -6.60 12.71 -5.62
CA THR A 118 -5.91 13.89 -6.14
C THR A 118 -4.45 13.57 -6.44
N ASP A 119 -4.04 13.81 -7.68
CA ASP A 119 -2.65 13.65 -8.11
C ASP A 119 -1.75 14.75 -7.56
N GLN A 120 -0.64 14.34 -6.97
CA GLN A 120 0.35 15.22 -6.38
C GLN A 120 1.76 14.81 -6.77
N LEU A 121 2.56 15.81 -7.13
CA LEU A 121 3.99 15.65 -7.38
C LEU A 121 4.74 15.91 -6.08
N MET A 122 5.33 14.87 -5.50
CA MET A 122 6.01 14.96 -4.22
C MET A 122 7.52 14.81 -4.35
N LYS A 123 8.24 15.66 -3.62
CA LYS A 123 9.69 15.57 -3.42
C LYS A 123 10.03 15.02 -2.03
N LYS A 124 11.30 14.68 -1.82
CA LYS A 124 11.81 14.25 -0.51
C LYS A 124 11.45 15.26 0.59
N ASN A 125 10.88 14.76 1.69
CA ASN A 125 10.43 15.53 2.86
C ASN A 125 9.23 16.47 2.64
N GLU A 126 8.63 16.49 1.45
CA GLU A 126 7.40 17.24 1.20
C GLU A 126 6.22 16.58 1.91
N SER A 127 5.24 17.37 2.30
CA SER A 127 4.04 16.89 2.98
C SER A 127 2.78 17.43 2.33
N PHE A 128 1.84 16.53 2.05
CA PHE A 128 0.53 16.87 1.51
C PHE A 128 -0.53 16.11 2.31
N SER A 129 -1.58 16.79 2.76
CA SER A 129 -2.68 16.20 3.53
C SER A 129 -2.21 15.33 4.72
N GLU A 130 -1.27 15.86 5.53
CA GLU A 130 -0.59 15.17 6.65
C GLU A 130 0.25 13.94 6.28
N VAL A 131 0.32 13.57 4.99
CA VAL A 131 1.17 12.52 4.47
C VAL A 131 2.51 13.12 4.07
N LYS A 132 3.58 12.68 4.73
CA LYS A 132 4.95 13.12 4.46
C LYS A 132 5.70 12.11 3.60
N PHE A 133 6.29 12.56 2.51
CA PHE A 133 7.17 11.76 1.68
C PHE A 133 8.53 11.60 2.35
N ILE A 134 8.95 10.35 2.59
CA ILE A 134 10.23 10.05 3.25
C ILE A 134 11.31 9.80 2.21
N GLU A 135 11.05 8.86 1.31
CA GLU A 135 11.96 8.45 0.25
C GLU A 135 11.21 7.61 -0.80
N GLY A 136 11.81 7.45 -1.97
CA GLY A 136 11.25 6.65 -3.04
C GLY A 136 12.33 6.19 -4.00
N THR A 137 12.01 5.10 -4.69
CA THR A 137 12.73 4.52 -5.82
C THR A 137 11.74 4.40 -6.98
N PRO A 138 12.19 4.07 -8.20
CA PRO A 138 11.26 3.85 -9.31
C PRO A 138 10.17 2.80 -9.00
N SER A 139 10.46 1.78 -8.19
CA SER A 139 9.54 0.69 -7.89
C SER A 139 8.66 0.90 -6.65
N TYR A 140 9.07 1.73 -5.69
CA TYR A 140 8.30 1.95 -4.47
C TYR A 140 8.52 3.32 -3.85
N ILE A 141 7.56 3.79 -3.05
CA ILE A 141 7.67 4.98 -2.21
C ILE A 141 7.39 4.64 -0.74
N ARG A 142 8.03 5.37 0.18
CA ARG A 142 7.77 5.31 1.61
C ARG A 142 7.18 6.63 2.09
N LEU A 143 5.98 6.54 2.66
CA LEU A 143 5.23 7.67 3.17
C LEU A 143 5.02 7.54 4.67
N ARG A 144 4.94 8.67 5.36
CA ARG A 144 4.65 8.75 6.79
C ARG A 144 3.34 9.49 7.02
N TYR A 145 2.43 8.89 7.76
CA TYR A 145 1.16 9.47 8.14
C TYR A 145 0.90 9.21 9.63
N LYS A 146 0.60 10.27 10.40
CA LYS A 146 0.36 10.22 11.86
C LYS A 146 1.39 9.38 12.63
N GLY A 147 2.66 9.54 12.28
CA GLY A 147 3.78 8.84 12.92
C GLY A 147 4.04 7.39 12.46
N LYS A 148 3.16 6.81 11.63
CA LYS A 148 3.37 5.48 11.02
C LYS A 148 3.94 5.63 9.63
N THR A 149 4.88 4.76 9.26
CA THR A 149 5.48 4.72 7.92
C THR A 149 5.00 3.48 7.19
N LYS A 150 4.56 3.63 5.94
CA LYS A 150 4.11 2.52 5.08
C LYS A 150 4.77 2.65 3.71
N GLN A 151 5.06 1.50 3.10
CA GLN A 151 5.59 1.39 1.76
C GLN A 151 4.44 1.13 0.78
N PHE A 152 4.51 1.78 -0.38
CA PHE A 152 3.59 1.61 -1.50
C PHE A 152 4.42 1.26 -2.73
N GLU A 153 4.07 0.16 -3.38
CA GLU A 153 4.70 -0.29 -4.62
C GLU A 153 4.03 0.39 -5.82
N ILE A 154 4.74 0.42 -6.95
CA ILE A 154 4.20 0.99 -8.18
C ILE A 154 3.01 0.16 -8.65
N LEU A 155 1.93 0.83 -9.01
CA LEU A 155 0.81 0.17 -9.69
C LEU A 155 1.28 -0.15 -11.13
N ASN A 156 1.29 -1.42 -11.50
CA ASN A 156 1.58 -1.86 -12.87
C ASN A 156 0.38 -1.67 -13.79
#